data_AF-A0A2V7HTC1-F1
#
_entry.id   AF-A0A2V7HTC1-F1
#
_cell.length_a   1.000
_cell.length_b   1.000
_cell.length_c   1.000
_cell.angle_alpha   90.00
_cell.angle_beta   90.00
_cell.angle_gamma   90.00
#
_symmetry.space_group_name_H-M   'P 1'
#
loop_
_entity.id
_entity.type
_entity.pdbx_description
1 polymer ?
#
loop_
_entity_poly.entity_id
_entity_poly.type
_entity_poly.pdbx_seq_one_letter_code
_entity_poly.pdbx_strand_id
1 'polypeptide(L)'
;SDLALSELASAIARRAREGEMTGIDATRLYRRALHDLERGEFWRTELTERIHREAERLLMGLGRRVALRAADALHLALAADQGARVLMTFDRQMRTAAGTLGTFDLPV
;
A
#
# COMPACT_ATOMS: atom_id res chain seq x y z
N SER A 1 4.04 -4.80 3.42
CA SER A 1 3.31 -6.08 3.30
C SER A 1 3.55 -6.69 1.94
N ASP A 2 3.24 -7.97 1.74
CA ASP A 2 3.34 -8.60 0.41
C ASP A 2 2.34 -8.03 -0.61
N LEU A 3 1.27 -7.37 -0.14
CA LEU A 3 0.38 -6.58 -1.00
C LEU A 3 1.12 -5.41 -1.67
N ALA A 4 1.91 -4.64 -0.91
CA ALA A 4 2.69 -3.53 -1.46
C ALA A 4 3.74 -4.02 -2.49
N LEU A 5 4.36 -5.18 -2.25
CA LEU A 5 5.27 -5.80 -3.22
C LEU A 5 4.54 -6.24 -4.49
N SER A 6 3.33 -6.81 -4.35
CA SER A 6 2.51 -7.24 -5.48
C SER A 6 2.04 -6.04 -6.33
N GLU A 7 1.67 -4.94 -5.68
CA GLU A 7 1.32 -3.69 -6.36
C GLU A 7 2.53 -3.06 -7.07
N LEU A 8 3.70 -3.05 -6.43
CA LEU A 8 4.95 -2.62 -7.05
C LEU A 8 5.27 -3.47 -8.29
N ALA A 9 5.20 -4.79 -8.17
CA ALA A 9 5.42 -5.72 -9.29
C ALA A 9 4.43 -5.46 -10.43
N SER A 10 3.15 -5.26 -10.11
CA SER A 10 2.11 -4.94 -11.09
C SER A 10 2.39 -3.62 -11.81
N ALA A 11 2.78 -2.57 -11.08
CA ALA A 11 3.13 -1.27 -11.65
C ALA A 11 4.36 -1.34 -12.56
N ILE A 12 5.41 -2.06 -12.14
CA ILE A 12 6.61 -2.30 -12.95
C ILE A 12 6.26 -3.07 -14.23
N ALA A 13 5.50 -4.16 -14.10
CA ALA A 13 5.10 -4.97 -15.24
C ALA A 13 4.24 -4.18 -16.24
N ARG A 14 3.37 -3.29 -15.75
CA ARG A 14 2.57 -2.41 -16.60
C ARG A 14 3.45 -1.46 -17.41
N ARG A 15 4.38 -0.75 -16.77
CA ARG A 15 5.33 0.17 -17.44
C ARG A 15 6.17 -0.54 -18.51
N ALA A 16 6.58 -1.78 -18.23
CA ALA A 16 7.29 -2.59 -19.21
C ALA A 16 6.44 -2.93 -20.43
N ARG A 17 5.16 -3.30 -20.25
CA ARG A 17 4.23 -3.56 -21.36
C ARG A 17 3.92 -2.31 -22.18
N GLU A 18 3.87 -1.16 -21.54
CA GLU A 18 3.60 0.14 -22.16
C GLU A 18 4.84 0.74 -22.86
N GLY A 19 6.00 0.08 -22.78
CA GLY A 19 7.25 0.55 -23.41
C GLY A 19 7.94 1.67 -22.66
N GLU A 20 7.47 2.04 -21.47
CA GLU A 20 8.07 3.08 -20.61
C GLU A 20 9.32 2.58 -19.88
N MET A 21 9.56 1.27 -19.87
CA MET A 21 10.67 0.63 -19.16
C MET A 21 11.09 -0.65 -19.90
N THR A 22 12.39 -0.94 -19.96
CA THR A 22 12.86 -2.21 -20.53
C THR A 22 12.57 -3.38 -19.58
N GLY A 23 12.43 -4.60 -20.11
CA GLY A 23 12.25 -5.80 -19.26
C GLY A 23 13.43 -6.05 -18.30
N ILE A 24 14.65 -5.66 -18.72
CA ILE A 24 15.86 -5.74 -17.88
C ILE A 24 15.75 -4.76 -16.72
N ASP A 25 15.39 -3.50 -16.98
CA ASP A 25 15.23 -2.48 -15.94
C ASP A 25 14.09 -2.83 -14.98
N ALA A 26 12.99 -3.38 -15.50
CA ALA A 26 11.87 -3.87 -14.70
C ALA A 26 12.31 -4.96 -13.71
N THR A 27 13.05 -5.96 -14.20
CA THR A 27 13.59 -7.04 -13.36
C THR A 27 14.58 -6.50 -12.32
N ARG A 28 15.46 -5.58 -12.73
CA ARG A 28 16.46 -4.96 -11.84
C ARG A 28 15.78 -4.15 -10.73
N LEU A 29 14.78 -3.35 -11.06
CA LEU A 29 14.04 -2.54 -10.09
C LEU A 29 13.32 -3.40 -9.06
N TYR A 30 12.62 -4.46 -9.50
CA TYR A 30 11.93 -5.35 -8.57
C TYR A 30 12.90 -6.09 -7.64
N ARG A 31 14.01 -6.61 -8.19
CA ARG A 31 15.06 -7.25 -7.36
C ARG A 31 15.68 -6.30 -6.35
N ARG A 32 15.85 -5.02 -6.71
CA ARG A 32 16.36 -4.02 -5.77
C ARG A 32 15.41 -3.84 -4.59
N ALA A 33 14.10 -3.76 -4.84
CA ALA A 33 13.11 -3.64 -3.77
C ALA A 33 13.11 -4.85 -2.82
N LEU A 34 13.26 -6.08 -3.35
CA LEU A 34 13.40 -7.29 -2.52
C LEU A 34 14.69 -7.27 -1.69
N HIS A 35 15.80 -6.89 -2.31
CA HIS A 35 17.08 -6.79 -1.61
C HIS A 35 17.05 -5.74 -0.48
N ASP A 36 16.40 -4.59 -0.69
CA ASP A 36 16.25 -3.58 0.36
C ASP A 36 15.38 -4.11 1.53
N LEU A 37 14.39 -4.95 1.23
CA LEU A 37 13.60 -5.63 2.26
C LEU A 37 14.42 -6.67 3.04
N GLU A 38 15.21 -7.49 2.35
CA GLU A 38 16.11 -8.49 2.97
C GLU A 38 17.15 -7.84 3.88
N ARG A 39 17.57 -6.61 3.57
CA ARG A 39 18.50 -5.80 4.37
C ARG A 39 17.85 -5.12 5.58
N GLY A 40 16.53 -5.16 5.70
CA GLY A 40 15.81 -4.54 6.80
C GLY A 40 15.64 -3.02 6.66
N GLU A 41 15.84 -2.46 5.45
CA GLU A 41 15.54 -1.04 5.17
C GLU A 41 14.02 -0.77 5.27
N PHE A 42 13.23 -1.83 5.06
CA PHE A 42 11.78 -1.82 5.26
C PHE A 42 11.36 -2.95 6.20
N TRP A 43 10.33 -2.71 7.01
CA TRP A 43 9.68 -3.76 7.79
C TRP A 43 8.48 -4.31 7.06
N ARG A 44 8.43 -5.64 6.93
CA ARG A 44 7.29 -6.34 6.36
C ARG A 44 6.32 -6.74 7.46
N THR A 45 5.10 -6.23 7.37
CA THR A 45 3.96 -6.70 8.15
C THR A 45 3.10 -7.66 7.34
N GLU A 46 2.61 -8.71 7.99
CA GLU A 46 1.73 -9.73 7.40
C GLU A 46 0.27 -9.26 7.31
N LEU A 47 -0.42 -9.72 6.27
CA LEU A 47 -1.87 -9.58 6.15
C LEU A 47 -2.55 -10.75 6.86
N THR A 48 -2.78 -10.58 8.15
CA THR A 48 -3.51 -11.59 8.96
C THR A 48 -5.02 -11.48 8.74
N GLU A 49 -5.77 -12.51 9.12
CA GLU A 49 -7.24 -12.46 9.06
C GLU A 49 -7.80 -11.22 9.79
N ARG A 50 -7.19 -10.85 10.93
CA ARG A 50 -7.60 -9.66 11.69
C ARG A 50 -7.47 -8.38 10.86
N ILE A 51 -6.41 -8.24 10.06
CA ILE A 51 -6.25 -7.10 9.15
C ILE A 51 -7.34 -7.10 8.07
N HIS A 52 -7.71 -8.27 7.55
CA HIS A 52 -8.81 -8.38 6.60
C HIS A 52 -10.15 -7.96 7.20
N ARG A 53 -10.48 -8.40 8.42
CA ARG A 53 -11.70 -7.98 9.12
C ARG A 53 -11.74 -6.48 9.39
N GLU A 54 -10.60 -5.89 9.74
CA GLU A 54 -10.52 -4.44 9.92
C GLU A 54 -10.68 -3.70 8.58
N ALA A 55 -10.07 -4.19 7.50
CA ALA A 55 -10.26 -3.62 6.17
C ALA A 55 -11.74 -3.69 5.72
N GLU A 56 -12.42 -4.81 5.96
CA GLU A 56 -13.87 -4.96 5.71
C GLU A 56 -14.69 -3.95 6.53
N ARG A 57 -14.34 -3.75 7.81
CA ARG A 57 -14.97 -2.73 8.68
C ARG A 57 -14.79 -1.33 8.11
N LEU A 58 -13.58 -0.99 7.65
CA LEU A 58 -13.28 0.29 7.01
C LEU A 58 -14.08 0.48 5.72
N LEU A 59 -14.17 -0.55 4.86
CA LEU A 59 -14.95 -0.50 3.62
C LEU A 59 -16.44 -0.27 3.89
N MET A 60 -17.02 -1.01 4.85
CA MET A 60 -18.45 -0.91 5.15
C MET A 60 -18.80 0.39 5.89
N GLY A 61 -17.88 0.90 6.70
CA GLY A 61 -18.05 2.13 7.48
C GLY A 61 -17.76 3.42 6.68
N LEU A 62 -16.56 3.52 6.10
CA LEU A 62 -16.11 4.70 5.34
C LEU A 62 -16.45 4.66 3.87
N GLY A 63 -16.64 3.49 3.26
CA GLY A 63 -16.87 3.36 1.81
C GLY A 63 -18.07 4.14 1.29
N ARG A 64 -19.01 4.49 2.17
CA ARG A 64 -20.18 5.35 1.86
C ARG A 64 -19.83 6.83 1.71
N ARG A 65 -18.70 7.28 2.27
CA ARG A 65 -18.26 8.68 2.30
C ARG A 65 -17.07 8.93 1.40
N VAL A 66 -16.17 7.96 1.29
CA VAL A 66 -14.98 8.01 0.45
C VAL A 66 -14.93 6.72 -0.34
N ALA A 67 -14.75 6.82 -1.65
CA ALA A 67 -14.50 5.64 -2.46
C ALA A 67 -13.17 5.01 -2.01
N LEU A 68 -13.26 3.90 -1.27
CA LEU A 68 -12.12 3.18 -0.72
C LEU A 68 -12.04 1.83 -1.40
N ARG A 69 -10.95 1.55 -2.12
CA ARG A 69 -10.75 0.25 -2.76
C ARG A 69 -10.30 -0.78 -1.72
N ALA A 70 -10.50 -2.06 -2.01
CA ALA A 70 -10.13 -3.14 -1.09
C ALA A 70 -8.64 -3.11 -0.72
N ALA A 71 -7.74 -2.89 -1.69
CA ALA A 71 -6.31 -2.76 -1.43
C ALA A 71 -5.99 -1.54 -0.54
N ASP A 72 -6.62 -0.39 -0.81
CA ASP A 72 -6.46 0.82 0.00
C ASP A 72 -6.88 0.57 1.45
N ALA A 73 -8.00 -0.13 1.67
CA ALA A 73 -8.47 -0.50 3.00
C ALA A 73 -7.51 -1.43 3.75
N LEU A 74 -6.88 -2.39 3.05
CA LEU A 74 -5.89 -3.29 3.64
C LEU A 74 -4.62 -2.53 4.07
N HIS A 75 -4.16 -1.57 3.28
CA HIS A 75 -3.02 -0.72 3.67
C HIS A 75 -3.34 0.13 4.89
N LEU A 76 -4.53 0.74 4.95
CA LEU A 76 -4.96 1.55 6.09
C LEU A 76 -5.13 0.70 7.36
N ALA A 77 -5.75 -0.47 7.25
CA ALA A 77 -5.91 -1.40 8.37
C ALA A 77 -4.56 -1.88 8.90
N LEU A 78 -3.63 -2.20 8.01
CA LEU A 78 -2.27 -2.60 8.39
C LEU A 78 -1.50 -1.46 9.06
N ALA A 79 -1.55 -0.25 8.51
CA ALA A 79 -0.89 0.90 9.10
C ALA A 79 -1.44 1.22 10.50
N ALA A 80 -2.77 1.21 10.65
CA ALA A 80 -3.43 1.45 11.94
C ALA A 80 -3.06 0.37 12.97
N ASP A 81 -3.04 -0.89 12.55
CA ASP A 81 -2.66 -2.01 13.42
C ASP A 81 -1.22 -1.91 13.95
N GLN A 82 -0.30 -1.48 13.09
CA GLN A 82 1.10 -1.30 13.49
C GLN A 82 1.32 -0.03 14.32
N GLY A 83 0.25 0.71 14.63
CA GLY A 83 0.33 1.99 15.35
C GLY A 83 1.05 3.07 14.54
N ALA A 84 1.07 2.96 13.21
CA ALA A 84 1.70 3.95 12.36
C ALA A 84 0.97 5.28 12.49
N ARG A 85 1.71 6.33 12.88
CA ARG A 85 1.16 7.70 12.95
C ARG A 85 1.18 8.40 11.61
N VAL A 86 2.12 8.06 10.74
CA VAL A 86 2.33 8.75 9.46
C VAL A 86 2.02 7.80 8.32
N LEU A 87 1.21 8.26 7.36
CA LEU A 87 0.95 7.53 6.12
C LEU A 87 1.63 8.23 4.94
N MET A 88 2.55 7.53 4.29
CA MET A 88 3.18 8.00 3.05
C MET A 88 2.45 7.42 1.85
N THR A 89 1.86 8.28 1.03
CA THR A 89 1.19 7.87 -0.22
C THR A 89 1.21 8.97 -1.26
N PHE A 90 1.39 8.56 -2.53
CA PHE A 90 1.21 9.41 -3.71
C PHE A 90 -0.23 9.35 -4.25
N ASP A 91 -1.06 8.43 -3.74
CA ASP A 91 -2.46 8.32 -4.13
C ASP A 91 -3.30 9.34 -3.35
N ARG A 92 -3.85 10.32 -4.06
CA ARG A 92 -4.70 11.39 -3.48
C ARG A 92 -5.98 10.85 -2.84
N GLN A 93 -6.53 9.78 -3.38
CA GLN A 93 -7.74 9.15 -2.86
C GLN A 93 -7.43 8.42 -1.55
N MET A 94 -6.31 7.71 -1.48
CA MET A 94 -5.82 7.10 -0.24
C MET A 94 -5.52 8.18 0.82
N ARG A 95 -4.88 9.29 0.45
CA ARG A 95 -4.65 10.43 1.35
C ARG A 95 -5.97 11.00 1.89
N THR A 96 -6.98 11.14 1.04
CA THR A 96 -8.32 11.63 1.43
C THR A 96 -9.03 10.66 2.38
N ALA A 97 -8.93 9.35 2.11
CA ALA A 97 -9.49 8.31 2.98
C ALA A 97 -8.80 8.30 4.36
N ALA A 98 -7.47 8.38 4.38
CA ALA A 98 -6.69 8.47 5.61
C ALA A 98 -7.02 9.72 6.44
N GLY A 99 -7.20 10.88 5.78
CA GLY A 99 -7.62 12.11 6.45
C GLY A 99 -9.04 12.00 7.03
N THR A 100 -9.94 11.30 6.34
CA THR A 100 -11.31 11.06 6.81
C THR A 100 -11.35 10.10 8.01
N LEU A 101 -10.39 9.17 8.10
CA LEU A 101 -10.21 8.31 9.27
C LEU A 101 -9.76 9.09 10.51
N GLY A 102 -9.01 10.16 10.32
CA GLY A 102 -8.51 11.01 11.40
C GLY A 102 -7.44 10.34 12.29
N THR A 103 -6.88 9.21 11.85
CA THR A 103 -5.90 8.42 12.62
C THR A 103 -4.45 8.61 12.16
N PHE A 104 -4.22 9.32 11.06
CA PHE A 104 -2.91 9.50 10.45
C PHE A 104 -2.53 10.98 10.31
N ASP A 105 -1.30 11.31 10.68
CA ASP A 105 -0.61 12.54 10.31
C ASP A 105 -0.18 12.42 8.84
N LEU A 106 -0.72 13.31 8.00
CA LEU A 106 -0.45 13.31 6.57
C LEU A 106 0.61 14.36 6.25
N PRO A 107 1.83 13.96 5.83
CA PRO A 107 2.86 14.91 5.45
C PRO A 107 2.41 15.66 4.19
N VAL A 108 2.78 16.95 4.17
CA VAL A 108 2.39 17.91 3.13
C VAL A 108 2.93 17.47 1.77
#